data_AF-A0A519XPV5-F1
#
_entry.id   AF-A0A519XPV5-F1
#
_cell.length_a   1.000
_cell.length_b   1.000
_cell.length_c   1.000
_cell.angle_alpha   90.00
_cell.angle_beta   90.00
_cell.angle_gamma   90.00
#
_symmetry.space_group_name_H-M   'P 1'
#
loop_
_entity.id
_entity.type
_entity.pdbx_description
1 polymer ?
#
loop_
_entity_poly.entity_id
_entity_poly.type
_entity_poly.pdbx_seq_one_letter_code
_entity_poly.pdbx_strand_id
1 'polypeptide(L)'
;MANLPQPLKIIDWKLMAQNFDKTIYDLNAKGEYWPMIWMDSTRKNFDQPVMGIYTAVGDVRQGKNNKGMFHEALANMGAVMGASLIGIDKSKQNGINYAAMLKNYFNRDTKWNIMMNNTAPEVALLGGGYGRDWWYDVYPNVLFYAIYEQYPNEKDFDWIAKSIAEKFYLADSILKGDYNYSYFDYAAMKPMKNQICAQQDAAAGHAWVLYAAYKKFGDKRYLKGAISAMTALESNKINPTYELLMPFGAYLAARMNVEQGT
;
A
#
# COMPACT_ATOMS: atom_id res chain seq x y z
N MET A 1 -23.11 -23.12 22.08
CA MET A 1 -22.36 -23.01 20.81
C MET A 1 -23.34 -22.61 19.73
N ALA A 2 -23.01 -21.62 18.89
CA ALA A 2 -23.82 -21.33 17.71
C ALA A 2 -23.76 -22.53 16.75
N ASN A 3 -24.87 -22.86 16.10
CA ASN A 3 -24.91 -23.93 15.11
C ASN A 3 -24.03 -23.54 13.91
N LEU A 4 -23.02 -24.36 13.59
CA LEU A 4 -22.20 -24.16 12.39
C LEU A 4 -23.04 -24.51 11.15
N PRO A 5 -22.98 -23.70 10.08
CA PRO A 5 -23.72 -23.99 8.84
C PRO A 5 -23.26 -25.31 8.23
N GLN A 6 -24.19 -26.09 7.68
CA GLN A 6 -23.91 -27.37 7.02
C GLN A 6 -24.33 -27.34 5.54
N PRO A 7 -23.41 -27.66 4.60
CA PRO A 7 -22.03 -28.09 4.83
C PRO A 7 -21.10 -26.91 5.18
N LEU A 8 -20.25 -27.12 6.19
CA LEU A 8 -19.22 -26.14 6.55
C LEU A 8 -18.10 -26.16 5.51
N LYS A 9 -18.12 -25.21 4.57
CA LYS A 9 -17.05 -25.03 3.58
C LYS A 9 -16.04 -24.01 4.10
N ILE A 10 -15.04 -24.46 4.85
CA ILE A 10 -13.90 -23.61 5.21
C ILE A 10 -12.94 -23.56 4.03
N ILE A 11 -12.63 -22.36 3.56
CA ILE A 11 -11.62 -22.12 2.54
C ILE A 11 -10.24 -22.40 3.14
N ASP A 12 -9.45 -23.27 2.50
CA ASP A 12 -8.03 -23.38 2.80
C ASP A 12 -7.29 -22.19 2.17
N TRP A 13 -7.15 -21.12 2.95
CA TRP A 13 -6.49 -19.89 2.52
C TRP A 13 -5.02 -20.09 2.16
N LYS A 14 -4.34 -21.04 2.81
CA LYS A 14 -2.93 -21.34 2.50
C LYS A 14 -2.83 -22.00 1.13
N LEU A 15 -3.65 -23.03 0.88
CA LEU A 15 -3.70 -23.69 -0.43
C LEU A 15 -4.15 -22.73 -1.53
N MET A 16 -5.12 -21.85 -1.25
CA MET A 16 -5.57 -20.83 -2.19
C MET A 16 -4.44 -19.86 -2.55
N ALA A 17 -3.68 -19.36 -1.57
CA ALA A 17 -2.54 -18.48 -1.81
C ALA A 17 -1.41 -19.19 -2.57
N GLN A 18 -1.11 -20.46 -2.26
CA GLN A 18 -0.13 -21.27 -3.00
C GLN A 18 -0.54 -21.46 -4.47
N ASN A 19 -1.81 -21.77 -4.71
CA ASN A 19 -2.35 -21.96 -6.06
C ASN A 19 -2.38 -20.64 -6.84
N PHE A 20 -2.78 -19.54 -6.19
CA PHE A 20 -2.72 -18.20 -6.79
C PHE A 20 -1.30 -17.86 -7.21
N ASP A 21 -0.34 -18.00 -6.29
CA ASP A 21 1.07 -17.69 -6.55
C ASP A 21 1.62 -18.47 -7.75
N LYS A 22 1.45 -19.80 -7.72
CA LYS A 22 1.89 -20.70 -8.80
C LYS A 22 1.27 -20.35 -10.14
N THR A 23 -0.02 -20.02 -10.15
CA THR A 23 -0.76 -19.77 -11.39
C THR A 23 -0.42 -18.40 -11.98
N ILE A 24 -0.37 -17.36 -11.14
CA ILE A 24 -0.18 -15.98 -11.58
C ILE A 24 1.27 -15.70 -11.97
N TYR A 25 2.24 -16.26 -11.24
CA TYR A 25 3.67 -16.01 -11.49
C TYR A 25 4.28 -16.90 -12.57
N ASP A 26 3.46 -17.59 -13.37
CA ASP A 26 3.92 -18.29 -14.58
C ASP A 26 4.03 -17.32 -15.77
N LEU A 27 5.23 -16.78 -15.97
CA LEU A 27 5.57 -15.93 -17.11
C LEU A 27 5.45 -16.64 -18.47
N ASN A 28 5.44 -17.98 -18.48
CA ASN A 28 5.35 -18.78 -19.69
C ASN A 28 3.92 -19.21 -20.02
N ALA A 29 2.96 -18.92 -19.14
CA ALA A 29 1.55 -19.25 -19.35
C ALA A 29 1.05 -18.73 -20.71
N LYS A 30 0.23 -19.54 -21.38
CA LYS A 30 -0.33 -19.27 -22.72
C LYS A 30 -1.85 -19.30 -22.66
N GLY A 31 -2.48 -18.41 -23.43
CA GLY A 31 -3.93 -18.30 -23.52
C GLY A 31 -4.34 -16.86 -23.83
N GLU A 32 -5.63 -16.63 -24.04
CA GLU A 32 -6.17 -15.32 -24.45
C GLU A 32 -5.80 -14.20 -23.47
N TYR A 33 -5.85 -14.47 -22.16
CA TYR A 33 -5.52 -13.52 -21.09
C TYR A 33 -4.22 -13.83 -20.35
N TRP A 34 -3.40 -14.76 -20.85
CA TRP A 34 -2.15 -15.18 -20.22
C TRP A 34 -0.93 -14.67 -21.01
N PRO A 35 0.19 -14.35 -20.33
CA PRO A 35 0.42 -14.42 -18.88
C PRO A 35 -0.25 -13.29 -18.09
N MET A 36 -0.50 -13.53 -16.80
CA MET A 36 -1.12 -12.56 -15.87
C MET A 36 -0.15 -11.51 -15.32
N ILE A 37 1.14 -11.70 -15.55
CA ILE A 37 2.20 -10.78 -15.19
C ILE A 37 3.08 -10.46 -16.39
N TRP A 38 3.71 -9.28 -16.37
CA TRP A 38 4.68 -8.84 -17.37
C TRP A 38 5.78 -8.01 -16.71
N MET A 39 6.81 -7.64 -17.47
CA MET A 39 7.86 -6.72 -17.02
C MET A 39 7.65 -5.33 -17.60
N ASP A 40 7.40 -4.35 -16.74
CA ASP A 40 7.55 -2.94 -17.07
C ASP A 40 9.04 -2.58 -17.11
N SER A 41 9.51 -2.13 -18.28
CA SER A 41 10.91 -1.74 -18.52
C SER A 41 11.12 -0.23 -18.52
N THR A 42 10.14 0.56 -18.08
CA THR A 42 10.20 2.03 -18.11
C THR A 42 11.12 2.63 -17.04
N ARG A 43 11.53 1.84 -16.04
CA ARG A 43 12.54 2.21 -15.03
C ARG A 43 12.19 3.49 -14.25
N LYS A 44 10.90 3.71 -14.03
CA LYS A 44 10.38 4.85 -13.26
C LYS A 44 10.82 4.76 -11.81
N ASN A 45 11.21 5.90 -11.21
CA ASN A 45 11.76 6.07 -9.86
C ASN A 45 13.12 5.40 -9.60
N PHE A 46 13.30 4.16 -10.04
CA PHE A 46 14.51 3.37 -9.86
C PHE A 46 14.91 2.69 -11.16
N ASP A 47 16.22 2.67 -11.42
CA ASP A 47 16.80 2.12 -12.64
C ASP A 47 16.80 0.58 -12.66
N GLN A 48 15.60 0.00 -12.67
CA GLN A 48 15.35 -1.44 -12.78
C GLN A 48 13.97 -1.69 -13.42
N PRO A 49 13.80 -2.82 -14.13
CA PRO A 49 12.47 -3.30 -14.49
C PRO A 49 11.63 -3.63 -13.25
N VAL A 50 10.32 -3.47 -13.35
CA VAL A 50 9.35 -3.77 -12.28
C VAL A 50 8.28 -4.71 -12.84
N MET A 51 7.76 -5.60 -11.99
CA MET A 51 6.69 -6.51 -12.38
C MET A 51 5.35 -5.76 -12.45
N GLY A 52 4.67 -5.92 -13.57
CA GLY A 52 3.26 -5.58 -13.70
C GLY A 52 2.42 -6.84 -13.52
N ILE A 53 1.29 -6.69 -12.82
CA ILE A 53 0.26 -7.71 -12.67
C ILE A 53 -1.06 -7.11 -13.12
N TYR A 54 -1.90 -7.92 -13.77
CA TYR A 54 -3.23 -7.48 -14.15
C TYR A 54 -4.09 -7.34 -12.89
N THR A 55 -4.59 -6.12 -12.61
CA THR A 55 -5.59 -5.90 -11.54
C THR A 55 -6.94 -6.46 -11.98
N ALA A 56 -7.29 -6.26 -13.24
CA ALA A 56 -8.47 -6.81 -13.89
C ALA A 56 -8.05 -7.61 -15.13
N VAL A 57 -8.52 -8.85 -15.21
CA VAL A 57 -8.20 -9.76 -16.33
C VAL A 57 -8.65 -9.12 -17.65
N GLY A 58 -7.73 -8.99 -18.60
CA GLY A 58 -8.03 -8.43 -19.92
C GLY A 58 -8.16 -6.91 -19.98
N ASP A 59 -7.76 -6.16 -18.93
CA ASP A 59 -7.78 -4.70 -18.98
C ASP A 59 -6.89 -4.18 -20.13
N VAL A 60 -7.54 -3.56 -21.11
CA VAL A 60 -6.91 -3.04 -22.33
C VAL A 60 -5.91 -1.91 -22.07
N ARG A 61 -5.86 -1.37 -20.86
CA ARG A 61 -4.89 -0.34 -20.47
C ARG A 61 -3.60 -0.96 -19.90
N GLN A 62 -3.65 -2.20 -19.43
CA GLN A 62 -2.54 -2.90 -18.76
C GLN A 62 -1.78 -3.81 -19.74
N GLY A 63 -0.77 -4.53 -19.23
CA GLY A 63 0.06 -5.42 -20.04
C GLY A 63 0.97 -4.66 -21.00
N LYS A 64 0.95 -5.01 -22.29
CA LYS A 64 1.81 -4.36 -23.30
C LYS A 64 1.37 -2.92 -23.63
N ASN A 65 0.16 -2.52 -23.25
CA ASN A 65 -0.35 -1.17 -23.47
C ASN A 65 0.33 -0.18 -22.50
N ASN A 66 0.26 1.12 -22.82
CA ASN A 66 0.91 2.18 -22.04
C ASN A 66 2.40 1.88 -21.75
N LYS A 67 3.11 1.28 -22.72
CA LYS A 67 4.53 0.88 -22.61
C LYS A 67 4.83 -0.09 -21.46
N GLY A 68 3.82 -0.78 -20.91
CA GLY A 68 4.00 -1.64 -19.74
C GLY A 68 3.79 -0.97 -18.40
N MET A 69 3.67 0.36 -18.33
CA MET A 69 3.78 1.09 -17.05
C MET A 69 2.51 1.12 -16.21
N PHE A 70 1.35 0.78 -16.79
CA PHE A 70 0.10 0.78 -16.03
C PHE A 70 -0.08 -0.54 -15.30
N HIS A 71 0.34 -0.55 -14.04
CA HIS A 71 0.09 -1.60 -13.06
C HIS A 71 0.02 -0.96 -11.66
N GLU A 72 -0.67 -1.62 -10.74
CA GLU A 72 -1.06 -1.03 -9.46
C GLU A 72 -0.30 -1.63 -8.29
N ALA A 73 0.14 -0.77 -7.37
CA ALA A 73 0.87 -1.16 -6.18
C ALA A 73 0.04 -2.13 -5.35
N LEU A 74 -1.26 -1.90 -5.25
CA LEU A 74 -2.16 -2.75 -4.45
C LEU A 74 -2.16 -4.20 -4.93
N ALA A 75 -2.21 -4.42 -6.25
CA ALA A 75 -2.18 -5.76 -6.82
C ALA A 75 -0.79 -6.41 -6.63
N ASN A 76 0.29 -5.67 -6.93
CA ASN A 76 1.66 -6.17 -6.80
C ASN A 76 2.07 -6.43 -5.35
N MET A 77 1.90 -5.44 -4.47
CA MET A 77 2.19 -5.53 -3.04
C MET A 77 1.29 -6.57 -2.37
N GLY A 78 0.00 -6.63 -2.73
CA GLY A 78 -0.92 -7.65 -2.23
C GLY A 78 -0.48 -9.07 -2.59
N ALA A 79 -0.08 -9.29 -3.84
CA ALA A 79 0.43 -10.59 -4.30
C ALA A 79 1.74 -10.99 -3.60
N VAL A 80 2.68 -10.03 -3.46
CA VAL A 80 3.94 -10.27 -2.74
C VAL A 80 3.69 -10.57 -1.26
N MET A 81 2.85 -9.77 -0.60
CA MET A 81 2.53 -9.94 0.82
C MET A 81 1.82 -11.27 1.08
N GLY A 82 0.80 -11.61 0.29
CA GLY A 82 0.04 -12.86 0.44
C GLY A 82 0.93 -14.10 0.33
N ALA A 83 1.85 -14.11 -0.63
CA ALA A 83 2.83 -15.18 -0.79
C ALA A 83 3.83 -15.24 0.37
N SER A 84 4.29 -14.08 0.85
CA SER A 84 5.23 -13.99 1.98
C SER A 84 4.63 -14.57 3.26
N LEU A 85 3.36 -14.25 3.55
CA LEU A 85 2.63 -14.73 4.74
C LEU A 85 2.48 -16.26 4.80
N ILE A 86 2.53 -16.95 3.66
CA ILE A 86 2.48 -18.42 3.60
C ILE A 86 3.85 -19.08 3.42
N GLY A 87 4.94 -18.30 3.48
CA GLY A 87 6.32 -18.78 3.42
C GLY A 87 6.92 -18.89 2.01
N ILE A 88 6.32 -18.28 0.99
CA ILE A 88 6.93 -18.16 -0.34
C ILE A 88 7.82 -16.91 -0.35
N ASP A 89 9.13 -17.12 -0.46
CA ASP A 89 10.12 -16.05 -0.46
C ASP A 89 10.19 -15.34 -1.83
N LYS A 90 9.58 -14.14 -1.89
CA LYS A 90 9.53 -13.30 -3.09
C LYS A 90 10.84 -12.56 -3.38
N SER A 91 11.84 -12.63 -2.49
CA SER A 91 13.15 -12.04 -2.76
C SER A 91 14.00 -12.86 -3.72
N LYS A 92 13.62 -14.12 -4.00
CA LYS A 92 14.40 -15.04 -4.84
C LYS A 92 13.58 -16.07 -5.62
N GLN A 93 12.27 -15.90 -5.72
CA GLN A 93 11.42 -16.86 -6.42
C GLN A 93 11.83 -16.96 -7.90
N ASN A 94 12.19 -18.18 -8.33
CA ASN A 94 12.66 -18.46 -9.68
C ASN A 94 13.85 -17.57 -10.13
N GLY A 95 14.70 -17.15 -9.18
CA GLY A 95 15.84 -16.28 -9.44
C GLY A 95 15.48 -14.80 -9.63
N ILE A 96 14.22 -14.40 -9.38
CA ILE A 96 13.75 -13.02 -9.48
C ILE A 96 13.43 -12.49 -8.08
N ASN A 97 13.92 -11.28 -7.80
CA ASN A 97 13.60 -10.55 -6.58
C ASN A 97 12.40 -9.63 -6.80
N TYR A 98 11.19 -10.16 -6.63
CA TYR A 98 9.95 -9.40 -6.74
C TYR A 98 9.75 -8.41 -5.59
N ALA A 99 10.30 -8.70 -4.40
CA ALA A 99 10.24 -7.77 -3.27
C ALA A 99 10.99 -6.47 -3.60
N ALA A 100 12.22 -6.55 -4.10
CA ALA A 100 13.02 -5.40 -4.51
C ALA A 100 12.36 -4.56 -5.61
N MET A 101 11.52 -5.16 -6.46
CA MET A 101 10.79 -4.44 -7.52
C MET A 101 9.77 -3.44 -6.96
N LEU A 102 9.24 -3.68 -5.76
CA LEU A 102 8.21 -2.83 -5.16
C LEU A 102 8.67 -1.41 -4.86
N LYS A 103 9.99 -1.17 -4.74
CA LYS A 103 10.51 0.20 -4.52
C LYS A 103 10.22 1.13 -5.70
N ASN A 104 9.93 0.63 -6.90
CA ASN A 104 9.53 1.46 -8.04
C ASN A 104 8.20 2.20 -7.82
N TYR A 105 7.40 1.80 -6.82
CA TYR A 105 6.22 2.56 -6.38
C TYR A 105 6.55 3.74 -5.45
N PHE A 106 7.77 3.81 -4.92
CA PHE A 106 8.22 4.96 -4.14
C PHE A 106 8.52 6.13 -5.08
N ASN A 107 7.66 7.14 -5.02
CA ASN A 107 7.60 8.13 -6.09
C ASN A 107 8.57 9.30 -5.89
N ARG A 108 9.85 9.03 -6.18
CA ARG A 108 10.94 10.00 -6.04
C ARG A 108 11.06 10.95 -7.22
N ASP A 109 10.68 10.53 -8.43
CA ASP A 109 10.78 11.39 -9.62
C ASP A 109 9.88 12.62 -9.51
N THR A 110 8.76 12.50 -8.80
CA THR A 110 7.80 13.60 -8.57
C THR A 110 7.87 14.22 -7.17
N LYS A 111 8.85 13.82 -6.35
CA LYS A 111 9.10 14.35 -4.99
C LYS A 111 7.97 14.10 -3.96
N TRP A 112 6.99 13.28 -4.32
CA TRP A 112 6.01 12.76 -3.36
C TRP A 112 6.72 11.98 -2.25
N ASN A 113 7.74 11.19 -2.62
CA ASN A 113 8.60 10.44 -1.71
C ASN A 113 7.80 9.60 -0.69
N ILE A 114 6.71 9.01 -1.18
CA ILE A 114 5.89 7.99 -0.54
C ILE A 114 5.59 6.88 -1.55
N MET A 115 5.07 5.74 -1.09
CA MET A 115 4.52 4.74 -2.00
C MET A 115 3.22 5.25 -2.62
N MET A 116 3.13 5.16 -3.94
CA MET A 116 1.96 5.54 -4.73
C MET A 116 1.36 4.32 -5.41
N ASN A 117 0.06 4.35 -5.73
CA ASN A 117 -0.57 3.23 -6.43
C ASN A 117 0.00 3.00 -7.84
N ASN A 118 0.50 4.04 -8.51
CA ASN A 118 1.16 3.91 -9.80
C ASN A 118 2.61 4.40 -9.72
N THR A 119 3.47 3.83 -10.57
CA THR A 119 4.89 4.19 -10.64
C THR A 119 5.13 5.60 -11.19
N ALA A 120 4.18 6.17 -11.94
CA ALA A 120 4.35 7.46 -12.59
C ALA A 120 3.01 8.18 -12.85
N PRO A 121 3.00 9.53 -12.93
CA PRO A 121 1.78 10.30 -13.14
C PRO A 121 1.18 10.13 -14.54
N GLU A 122 1.94 9.66 -15.53
CA GLU A 122 1.48 9.44 -16.91
C GLU A 122 0.30 8.48 -17.01
N VAL A 123 0.13 7.59 -16.02
CA VAL A 123 -0.96 6.61 -15.97
C VAL A 123 -1.90 6.82 -14.78
N ALA A 124 -1.76 7.93 -14.06
CA ALA A 124 -2.57 8.28 -12.88
C ALA A 124 -4.09 8.25 -13.15
N LEU A 125 -4.50 8.69 -14.34
CA LEU A 125 -5.93 8.76 -14.70
C LEU A 125 -6.49 7.44 -15.24
N LEU A 126 -5.64 6.42 -15.42
CA LEU A 126 -6.05 5.12 -15.93
C LEU A 126 -6.56 4.19 -14.82
N GLY A 127 -6.35 4.53 -13.55
CA GLY A 127 -6.82 3.76 -12.40
C GLY A 127 -7.21 4.64 -11.23
N GLY A 128 -7.24 4.05 -10.04
CA GLY A 128 -7.35 4.80 -8.79
C GLY A 128 -6.03 5.48 -8.42
N GLY A 129 -6.12 6.66 -7.81
CA GLY A 129 -4.98 7.33 -7.18
C GLY A 129 -4.20 8.37 -7.96
N TYR A 130 -3.06 8.72 -7.35
CA TYR A 130 -2.09 9.75 -7.72
C TYR A 130 -2.59 11.19 -7.56
N GLY A 131 -2.57 11.69 -6.33
CA GLY A 131 -2.86 13.11 -6.05
C GLY A 131 -4.27 13.50 -6.43
N ARG A 132 -5.20 12.59 -6.16
CA ARG A 132 -6.63 12.78 -6.39
C ARG A 132 -7.47 12.07 -5.34
N ASP A 133 -7.05 10.86 -4.98
CA ASP A 133 -7.79 9.96 -4.10
C ASP A 133 -6.85 9.52 -2.97
N TRP A 134 -7.14 9.99 -1.75
CA TRP A 134 -6.20 9.86 -0.63
C TRP A 134 -5.92 8.40 -0.27
N TRP A 135 -6.92 7.54 -0.40
CA TRP A 135 -6.80 6.12 -0.07
C TRP A 135 -5.72 5.45 -0.90
N TYR A 136 -5.70 5.71 -2.21
CA TYR A 136 -4.68 5.19 -3.11
C TYR A 136 -3.30 5.83 -2.91
N ASP A 137 -3.23 7.01 -2.27
CA ASP A 137 -1.96 7.65 -1.90
C ASP A 137 -1.46 7.13 -0.54
N VAL A 138 -2.33 6.64 0.35
CA VAL A 138 -1.99 6.20 1.72
C VAL A 138 -1.82 4.70 1.84
N TYR A 139 -2.77 3.91 1.32
CA TYR A 139 -2.82 2.46 1.51
C TYR A 139 -1.58 1.69 0.99
N PRO A 140 -0.94 2.07 -0.14
CA PRO A 140 0.33 1.46 -0.55
C PRO A 140 1.43 1.56 0.53
N ASN A 141 1.42 2.60 1.36
CA ASN A 141 2.41 2.79 2.44
C ASN A 141 2.13 1.83 3.61
N VAL A 142 0.86 1.59 3.92
CA VAL A 142 0.45 0.58 4.92
C VAL A 142 0.94 -0.82 4.49
N LEU A 143 0.70 -1.18 3.21
CA LEU A 143 1.17 -2.44 2.65
C LEU A 143 2.70 -2.53 2.63
N PHE A 144 3.37 -1.46 2.23
CA PHE A 144 4.84 -1.45 2.19
C PHE A 144 5.47 -1.69 3.55
N TYR A 145 4.95 -1.10 4.64
CA TYR A 145 5.47 -1.36 5.98
C TYR A 145 5.29 -2.82 6.40
N ALA A 146 4.17 -3.46 6.03
CA ALA A 146 3.95 -4.87 6.29
C ALA A 146 4.92 -5.76 5.48
N ILE A 147 5.18 -5.41 4.23
CA ILE A 147 6.16 -6.11 3.39
C ILE A 147 7.59 -5.90 3.91
N TYR A 148 7.91 -4.69 4.38
CA TYR A 148 9.22 -4.40 4.95
C TYR A 148 9.51 -5.26 6.18
N GLU A 149 8.50 -5.57 7.00
CA GLU A 149 8.64 -6.52 8.11
C GLU A 149 9.02 -7.94 7.64
N GLN A 150 8.50 -8.38 6.49
CA GLN A 150 8.84 -9.68 5.90
C GLN A 150 10.24 -9.68 5.26
N TYR A 151 10.70 -8.52 4.75
CA TYR A 151 11.98 -8.36 4.07
C TYR A 151 12.84 -7.25 4.70
N PRO A 152 13.26 -7.40 5.98
CA PRO A 152 13.90 -6.32 6.74
C PRO A 152 15.29 -5.93 6.22
N ASN A 153 15.92 -6.80 5.44
CA ASN A 153 17.25 -6.63 4.86
C ASN A 153 17.22 -6.33 3.34
N GLU A 154 16.03 -6.15 2.75
CA GLU A 154 15.93 -5.80 1.34
C GLU A 154 16.55 -4.42 1.10
N LYS A 155 17.30 -4.29 0.01
CA LYS A 155 18.03 -3.07 -0.29
C LYS A 155 17.04 -1.92 -0.48
N ASP A 156 17.42 -0.75 0.01
CA ASP A 156 16.67 0.51 -0.04
C ASP A 156 15.43 0.61 0.87
N PHE A 157 14.91 -0.48 1.40
CA PHE A 157 13.65 -0.44 2.16
C PHE A 157 13.73 0.39 3.45
N ASP A 158 14.87 0.37 4.16
CA ASP A 158 15.05 1.11 5.40
C ASP A 158 14.95 2.64 5.21
N TRP A 159 15.70 3.20 4.25
CA TRP A 159 15.66 4.64 4.00
C TRP A 159 14.35 5.09 3.35
N ILE A 160 13.72 4.23 2.54
CA ILE A 160 12.39 4.49 1.96
C ILE A 160 11.35 4.57 3.08
N ALA A 161 11.33 3.59 4.00
CA ALA A 161 10.43 3.60 5.15
C ALA A 161 10.62 4.87 5.99
N LYS A 162 11.86 5.27 6.25
CA LYS A 162 12.17 6.52 6.95
C LYS A 162 11.64 7.76 6.20
N SER A 163 11.82 7.84 4.89
CA SER A 163 11.30 8.95 4.07
C SER A 163 9.77 9.04 4.15
N ILE A 164 9.08 7.91 4.06
CA ILE A 164 7.61 7.85 4.20
C ILE A 164 7.19 8.38 5.57
N ALA A 165 7.85 7.93 6.65
CA ALA A 165 7.53 8.37 8.00
C ALA A 165 7.70 9.88 8.18
N GLU A 166 8.77 10.48 7.64
CA GLU A 166 8.98 11.93 7.68
C GLU A 166 7.91 12.70 6.89
N LYS A 167 7.52 12.21 5.70
CA LYS A 167 6.45 12.79 4.89
C LYS A 167 5.10 12.74 5.60
N PHE A 168 4.75 11.60 6.17
CA PHE A 168 3.50 11.40 6.90
C PHE A 168 3.46 12.24 8.19
N TYR A 169 4.57 12.32 8.93
CA TYR A 169 4.65 13.12 10.15
C TYR A 169 4.52 14.62 9.86
N LEU A 170 5.17 15.10 8.79
CA LEU A 170 5.03 16.48 8.38
C LEU A 170 3.62 16.78 7.86
N ALA A 171 2.97 15.83 7.18
CA ALA A 171 1.57 15.98 6.76
C ALA A 171 0.62 16.10 7.97
N ASP A 172 0.71 15.20 8.95
CA ASP A 172 -0.06 15.27 10.20
C ASP A 172 0.15 16.63 10.91
N SER A 173 1.40 17.09 10.99
CA SER A 173 1.75 18.39 11.59
C SER A 173 1.08 19.59 10.88
N ILE A 174 0.87 19.49 9.57
CA ILE A 174 0.19 20.52 8.76
C ILE A 174 -1.32 20.44 8.91
N LEU A 175 -1.86 19.22 8.93
CA LEU A 175 -3.30 18.95 9.08
C LEU A 175 -3.82 19.39 10.45
N LYS A 176 -2.99 19.30 11.51
CA LYS A 176 -3.37 19.71 12.88
C LYS A 176 -4.70 19.09 13.34
N GLY A 177 -4.89 17.82 12.98
CA GLY A 177 -6.11 17.05 13.26
C GLY A 177 -7.27 17.25 12.28
N ASP A 178 -7.16 18.13 11.28
CA ASP A 178 -8.17 18.28 10.23
C ASP A 178 -7.86 17.41 9.01
N TYR A 179 -8.41 16.20 8.98
CA TYR A 179 -8.33 15.28 7.84
C TYR A 179 -9.50 15.45 6.85
N ASN A 180 -10.28 16.53 6.93
CA ASN A 180 -11.48 16.74 6.10
C ASN A 180 -11.16 17.23 4.67
N TYR A 181 -10.41 16.41 3.93
CA TYR A 181 -9.88 16.68 2.60
C TYR A 181 -10.01 15.48 1.67
N SER A 182 -10.04 15.72 0.36
CA SER A 182 -10.13 14.65 -0.64
C SER A 182 -8.81 13.89 -0.79
N TYR A 183 -7.69 14.60 -0.63
CA TYR A 183 -6.34 14.04 -0.57
C TYR A 183 -5.35 15.06 0.02
N PHE A 184 -4.10 14.62 0.23
CA PHE A 184 -2.99 15.48 0.60
C PHE A 184 -1.90 15.40 -0.47
N ASP A 185 -1.49 16.53 -1.04
CA ASP A 185 -0.36 16.61 -1.97
C ASP A 185 0.95 16.53 -1.16
N TYR A 186 1.60 15.38 -1.16
CA TYR A 186 2.85 15.15 -0.43
C TYR A 186 4.07 15.78 -1.10
N ALA A 187 4.00 16.17 -2.38
CA ALA A 187 5.08 16.91 -3.03
C ALA A 187 5.05 18.38 -2.59
N ALA A 188 3.87 19.00 -2.59
CA ALA A 188 3.68 20.39 -2.18
C ALA A 188 3.49 20.57 -0.66
N MET A 189 3.25 19.47 0.07
CA MET A 189 2.84 19.44 1.48
C MET A 189 1.58 20.26 1.74
N LYS A 190 0.51 20.01 0.99
CA LYS A 190 -0.74 20.77 1.06
C LYS A 190 -1.97 19.86 1.08
N PRO A 191 -2.95 20.12 1.96
CA PRO A 191 -4.23 19.43 1.90
C PRO A 191 -5.06 19.96 0.72
N MET A 192 -5.78 19.07 0.04
CA MET A 192 -6.45 19.36 -1.22
C MET A 192 -7.90 18.88 -1.21
N LYS A 193 -8.77 19.63 -1.90
CA LYS A 193 -10.17 19.23 -2.16
C LYS A 193 -10.39 19.13 -3.66
N ASN A 194 -11.15 18.12 -4.06
CA ASN A 194 -11.57 17.91 -5.43
C ASN A 194 -12.98 17.27 -5.45
N GLN A 195 -13.36 16.65 -6.57
CA GLN A 195 -14.65 16.00 -6.75
C GLN A 195 -14.84 14.69 -5.95
N ILE A 196 -13.75 14.09 -5.45
CA ILE A 196 -13.82 12.92 -4.55
C ILE A 196 -14.17 13.43 -3.15
N CYS A 197 -15.01 12.68 -2.42
CA CYS A 197 -15.41 13.02 -1.07
C CYS A 197 -14.19 13.19 -0.15
N ALA A 198 -14.38 13.89 0.97
CA ALA A 198 -13.36 13.91 2.02
C ALA A 198 -13.13 12.48 2.54
N GLN A 199 -11.87 12.15 2.82
CA GLN A 199 -11.44 10.81 3.23
C GLN A 199 -10.79 10.88 4.60
N GLN A 200 -11.60 11.19 5.63
CA GLN A 200 -11.08 11.39 6.98
C GLN A 200 -10.48 10.11 7.59
N ASP A 201 -10.83 8.94 7.05
CA ASP A 201 -10.21 7.67 7.43
C ASP A 201 -8.77 7.52 6.93
N ALA A 202 -8.25 8.43 6.10
CA ALA A 202 -6.82 8.59 5.83
C ALA A 202 -6.01 8.75 7.14
N ALA A 203 -6.62 9.31 8.19
CA ALA A 203 -6.04 9.38 9.53
C ALA A 203 -5.67 8.00 10.09
N ALA A 204 -6.47 6.96 9.85
CA ALA A 204 -6.15 5.59 10.25
C ALA A 204 -4.88 5.07 9.55
N GLY A 205 -4.75 5.33 8.25
CA GLY A 205 -3.57 4.95 7.48
C GLY A 205 -2.32 5.73 7.90
N HIS A 206 -2.47 7.03 8.20
CA HIS A 206 -1.37 7.83 8.77
C HIS A 206 -0.90 7.28 10.11
N ALA A 207 -1.84 7.00 11.00
CA ALA A 207 -1.54 6.43 12.31
C ALA A 207 -0.81 5.09 12.20
N TRP A 208 -1.26 4.20 11.30
CA TRP A 208 -0.62 2.91 11.06
C TRP A 208 0.84 3.05 10.63
N VAL A 209 1.08 3.86 9.60
CA VAL A 209 2.43 4.10 9.06
C VAL A 209 3.35 4.70 10.11
N LEU A 210 2.87 5.73 10.83
CA LEU A 210 3.66 6.40 11.87
C LEU A 210 3.92 5.50 13.08
N TYR A 211 2.96 4.68 13.48
CA TYR A 211 3.16 3.72 14.57
C TYR A 211 4.16 2.63 14.17
N ALA A 212 4.05 2.08 12.95
CA ALA A 212 5.02 1.12 12.42
C ALA A 212 6.44 1.72 12.35
N ALA A 213 6.56 2.97 11.90
CA ALA A 213 7.82 3.71 11.90
C ALA A 213 8.38 3.92 13.32
N TYR A 214 7.52 4.23 14.31
CA TYR A 214 7.93 4.33 15.71
C TYR A 214 8.49 2.98 16.21
N LYS A 215 7.79 1.88 15.97
CA LYS A 215 8.26 0.54 16.37
C LYS A 215 9.58 0.16 15.70
N LYS A 216 9.77 0.57 14.44
CA LYS A 216 10.98 0.28 13.67
C LYS A 216 12.19 1.13 14.08
N PHE A 217 12.01 2.45 14.21
CA PHE A 217 13.10 3.41 14.34
C PHE A 217 13.25 4.01 15.74
N GLY A 218 12.28 3.79 16.64
CA GLY A 218 12.29 4.29 18.02
C GLY A 218 12.06 5.80 18.17
N ASP A 219 11.85 6.53 17.08
CA ASP A 219 11.65 7.98 17.11
C ASP A 219 10.25 8.33 17.65
N LYS A 220 10.23 8.92 18.85
CA LYS A 220 9.00 9.28 19.56
C LYS A 220 8.16 10.34 18.83
N ARG A 221 8.71 11.08 17.86
CA ARG A 221 7.93 12.00 17.02
C ARG A 221 6.87 11.26 16.23
N TYR A 222 7.19 10.08 15.71
CA TYR A 222 6.22 9.27 14.97
C TYR A 222 5.11 8.72 15.86
N LEU A 223 5.42 8.33 17.11
CA LEU A 223 4.39 7.96 18.08
C LEU A 223 3.43 9.12 18.35
N LYS A 224 3.95 10.34 18.52
CA LYS A 224 3.11 11.53 18.71
C LYS A 224 2.20 11.78 17.50
N GLY A 225 2.72 11.66 16.28
CA GLY A 225 1.92 11.79 15.07
C GLY A 225 0.87 10.67 14.92
N ALA A 226 1.19 9.44 15.31
CA ALA A 226 0.22 8.35 15.31
C ALA A 226 -0.93 8.60 16.29
N ILE A 227 -0.63 9.09 17.49
CA ILE A 227 -1.65 9.49 18.48
C ILE A 227 -2.49 10.66 17.94
N SER A 228 -1.84 11.70 17.38
CA SER A 228 -2.53 12.84 16.75
C SER A 228 -3.55 12.39 15.70
N ALA A 229 -3.13 11.54 14.76
CA ALA A 229 -4.00 11.01 13.72
C ALA A 229 -5.14 10.14 14.28
N MET A 230 -4.89 9.29 15.28
CA MET A 230 -5.96 8.50 15.92
C MET A 230 -6.96 9.37 16.69
N THR A 231 -6.50 10.40 17.39
CA THR A 231 -7.37 11.38 18.05
C THR A 231 -8.23 12.13 17.04
N ALA A 232 -7.64 12.53 15.91
CA ALA A 232 -8.38 13.16 14.81
C ALA A 232 -9.46 12.21 14.26
N LEU A 233 -9.13 10.94 14.06
CA LEU A 233 -10.07 9.93 13.59
C LEU A 233 -11.23 9.74 14.57
N GLU A 234 -10.95 9.57 15.86
CA GLU A 234 -11.95 9.39 16.92
C GLU A 234 -12.85 10.62 17.09
N SER A 235 -12.35 11.81 16.78
CA SER A 235 -13.13 13.05 16.89
C SER A 235 -14.29 13.16 15.89
N ASN A 236 -14.29 12.35 14.83
CA ASN A 236 -15.33 12.36 13.79
C ASN A 236 -16.71 12.03 14.39
N LYS A 237 -17.71 12.82 14.02
CA LYS A 237 -19.11 12.66 14.48
C LYS A 237 -19.96 11.75 13.59
N ILE A 238 -19.42 11.40 12.43
CA ILE A 238 -20.01 10.50 11.45
C ILE A 238 -19.01 9.41 11.12
N ASN A 239 -19.48 8.29 10.56
CA ASN A 239 -18.61 7.25 10.06
C ASN A 239 -17.78 7.79 8.87
N PRO A 240 -16.43 7.91 8.99
CA PRO A 240 -15.58 8.47 7.95
C PRO A 240 -15.12 7.40 6.93
N THR A 241 -15.62 6.16 7.01
CA THR A 241 -15.13 5.04 6.20
C THR A 241 -15.16 5.34 4.71
N TYR A 242 -14.00 5.20 4.07
CA TYR A 242 -13.80 5.18 2.64
C TYR A 242 -12.88 4.00 2.28
N GLU A 243 -13.39 3.07 1.48
CA GLU A 243 -12.70 1.83 1.13
C GLU A 243 -12.25 0.97 2.33
N LEU A 244 -10.97 1.02 2.77
CA LEU A 244 -10.36 -0.04 3.60
C LEU A 244 -9.50 0.42 4.78
N LEU A 245 -9.35 1.72 5.07
CA LEU A 245 -8.42 2.15 6.15
C LEU A 245 -8.99 1.97 7.56
N MET A 246 -10.31 2.02 7.73
CA MET A 246 -10.95 1.92 9.05
C MET A 246 -10.65 0.64 9.84
N PRO A 247 -10.63 -0.57 9.25
CA PRO A 247 -10.19 -1.78 9.95
C PRO A 247 -8.77 -1.69 10.53
N PHE A 248 -7.85 -1.02 9.83
CA PHE A 248 -6.49 -0.79 10.34
C PHE A 248 -6.50 0.16 11.52
N GLY A 249 -7.31 1.23 11.47
CA GLY A 249 -7.50 2.15 12.59
C GLY A 249 -8.04 1.45 13.84
N ALA A 250 -9.05 0.60 13.70
CA ALA A 250 -9.62 -0.16 14.81
C ALA A 250 -8.60 -1.12 15.46
N TYR A 251 -7.84 -1.85 14.65
CA TYR A 251 -6.80 -2.75 15.14
C TYR A 251 -5.65 -1.98 15.82
N LEU A 252 -5.22 -0.87 15.22
CA LEU A 252 -4.18 -0.03 15.79
C LEU A 252 -4.62 0.61 17.11
N ALA A 253 -5.86 1.08 17.23
CA ALA A 253 -6.39 1.63 18.48
C ALA A 253 -6.24 0.63 19.62
N ALA A 254 -6.70 -0.62 19.42
CA ALA A 254 -6.59 -1.68 20.41
C ALA A 254 -5.12 -1.94 20.81
N ARG A 255 -4.21 -1.95 19.83
CA ARG A 255 -2.78 -2.12 20.07
C ARG A 255 -2.16 -0.95 20.84
N MET A 256 -2.48 0.29 20.47
CA MET A 256 -1.95 1.49 21.12
C MET A 256 -2.45 1.63 22.56
N ASN A 257 -3.71 1.29 22.83
CA ASN A 257 -4.24 1.33 24.21
C ASN A 257 -3.46 0.38 25.14
N VAL A 258 -3.13 -0.83 24.66
CA VAL A 258 -2.35 -1.80 25.43
C VAL A 258 -0.87 -1.41 25.52
N GLU A 259 -0.25 -0.97 24.42
CA GLU A 259 1.19 -0.72 24.37
C GLU A 259 1.60 0.67 24.91
N GLN A 260 0.72 1.67 24.84
CA GLN A 260 1.01 3.08 25.09
C GLN A 260 0.10 3.74 26.14
N GLY A 261 -0.98 3.07 26.57
CA GLY A 261 -1.91 3.60 27.57
C GLY A 261 -2.73 4.80 27.08
N THR A 262 -3.06 4.80 25.79
CA THR A 262 -3.97 5.77 25.17
C THR A 262 -5.44 5.44 25.39
#